data_AF-A0A1I0S0T5-F1
#
_entry.id   AF-A0A1I0S0T5-F1
#
_cell.length_a   1.000
_cell.length_b   1.000
_cell.length_c   1.000
_cell.angle_alpha   90.00
_cell.angle_beta   90.00
_cell.angle_gamma   90.00
#
_symmetry.space_group_name_H-M   'P 1'
#
loop_
_entity.id
_entity.type
_entity.pdbx_description
1 polymer ?
#
loop_
_entity_poly.entity_id
_entity_poly.type
_entity_poly.pdbx_seq_one_letter_code
_entity_poly.pdbx_strand_id
1 'polypeptide(L)'
;MKFIFCLLFLFQVKNCKSETPAPSKNEGIAAVKVVEKTPDSYIINSVDQNAVGKKIEDKETIKSLKKILKNSFQREVERPYMWDIFVGSNDTLLQFYPYKNFMINNVPFKSYYTKINYEDGNYQCILLVNETSTEPYNSMIVFEDLKSEENYQRYAEVKGDKVQVVLKGQDLKNLQFQVKDGTFLDYFDTPTVDKKWGKEAKDFAYQLKGSTNNHVKNGYWIEKKYSIDYNKNIIEDGNYVNGLKDGEWNYSPEGPVDKIEVYKLGKVVKVYYP
;
A
#
# COMPACT_ATOMS: atom_id res chain seq x y z
N MET A 1 -16.88 -79.52 -34.63
CA MET A 1 -15.78 -79.24 -33.67
C MET A 1 -15.87 -80.30 -32.59
N LYS A 2 -15.20 -81.46 -32.74
CA LYS A 2 -13.89 -81.83 -32.17
C LYS A 2 -13.79 -81.58 -30.64
N PHE A 3 -14.02 -82.63 -29.83
CA PHE A 3 -13.01 -83.45 -29.10
C PHE A 3 -12.41 -82.69 -27.88
N ILE A 4 -12.16 -83.20 -26.67
CA ILE A 4 -12.44 -84.42 -25.88
C ILE A 4 -11.78 -84.13 -24.49
N PHE A 5 -12.33 -84.72 -23.43
CA PHE A 5 -11.71 -85.14 -22.15
C PHE A 5 -10.92 -84.21 -21.19
N CYS A 6 -11.39 -84.31 -19.94
CA CYS A 6 -10.69 -84.62 -18.67
C CYS A 6 -9.45 -83.84 -18.19
N LEU A 7 -9.66 -83.22 -17.02
CA LEU A 7 -9.06 -83.55 -15.71
C LEU A 7 -7.55 -83.82 -15.69
N LEU A 8 -6.81 -82.96 -14.98
CA LEU A 8 -5.73 -83.38 -14.07
C LEU A 8 -5.39 -82.26 -13.07
N PHE A 9 -5.58 -82.60 -11.80
CA PHE A 9 -4.90 -82.04 -10.64
C PHE A 9 -3.38 -82.04 -10.85
N LEU A 10 -2.67 -81.02 -10.36
CA LEU A 10 -1.35 -81.23 -9.75
C LEU A 10 -0.97 -80.14 -8.74
N PHE A 11 -0.87 -80.61 -7.48
CA PHE A 11 0.11 -80.34 -6.42
C PHE A 11 0.34 -78.90 -5.91
N GLN A 12 -0.06 -78.58 -4.66
CA GLN A 12 0.65 -78.80 -3.36
C GLN A 12 1.88 -77.85 -3.21
N VAL A 13 2.23 -77.20 -2.10
CA VAL A 13 2.13 -77.44 -0.64
C VAL A 13 2.16 -76.08 0.10
N LYS A 14 1.57 -76.08 1.31
CA LYS A 14 1.61 -75.05 2.37
C LYS A 14 3.04 -74.63 2.80
N ASN A 15 3.17 -73.42 3.35
CA ASN A 15 3.77 -73.15 4.68
C ASN A 15 3.40 -71.71 5.10
N CYS A 16 2.55 -71.54 6.11
CA CYS A 16 2.84 -71.49 7.55
C CYS A 16 3.53 -70.18 8.01
N LYS A 17 2.89 -69.56 9.01
CA LYS A 17 3.29 -68.37 9.76
C LYS A 17 4.74 -68.49 10.27
N SER A 18 5.52 -67.41 10.27
CA SER A 18 5.67 -66.46 11.39
C SER A 18 7.02 -65.74 11.36
N GLU A 19 7.00 -64.51 11.85
CA GLU A 19 8.11 -63.69 12.35
C GLU A 19 8.89 -62.79 11.39
N THR A 20 9.11 -61.60 11.93
CA THR A 20 9.39 -60.27 11.39
C THR A 20 10.82 -60.08 10.90
N PRO A 21 11.06 -59.09 10.03
CA PRO A 21 12.25 -58.25 10.18
C PRO A 21 11.91 -56.77 10.43
N ALA A 22 12.76 -56.21 11.28
CA ALA A 22 12.89 -54.87 11.84
C ALA A 22 12.57 -53.64 10.93
N PRO A 23 12.35 -52.46 11.55
CA PRO A 23 11.55 -51.37 10.99
C PRO A 23 12.34 -50.52 9.98
N SER A 24 11.70 -50.24 8.85
CA SER A 24 12.14 -49.22 7.92
C SER A 24 11.70 -47.85 8.44
N LYS A 25 12.69 -47.01 8.73
CA LYS A 25 12.54 -45.58 9.02
C LYS A 25 11.73 -44.90 7.91
N ASN A 26 10.64 -44.25 8.30
CA ASN A 26 10.30 -42.91 7.82
C ASN A 26 9.25 -42.33 8.79
N GLU A 27 9.75 -41.57 9.76
CA GLU A 27 8.96 -40.62 10.52
C GLU A 27 8.42 -39.57 9.54
N GLY A 28 7.18 -39.79 9.09
CA GLY A 28 6.38 -38.71 8.52
C GLY A 28 5.99 -37.78 9.66
N ILE A 29 6.90 -36.86 10.03
CA ILE A 29 6.52 -35.67 10.79
C ILE A 29 5.53 -34.94 9.89
N ALA A 30 4.24 -35.07 10.21
CA ALA A 30 3.23 -34.17 9.72
C ALA A 30 3.67 -32.78 10.15
N ALA A 31 4.28 -32.05 9.21
CA ALA A 31 4.61 -30.66 9.39
C ALA A 31 3.28 -29.93 9.59
N VAL A 32 2.90 -29.77 10.85
CA VAL A 32 1.94 -28.77 11.27
C VAL A 32 2.53 -27.47 10.72
N LYS A 33 1.96 -26.98 9.61
CA LYS A 33 2.15 -25.60 9.20
C LYS A 33 1.59 -24.78 10.35
N VAL A 34 2.46 -24.40 11.27
CA VAL A 34 2.24 -23.26 12.16
C VAL A 34 2.11 -22.11 11.20
N VAL A 35 0.87 -21.80 10.80
CA VAL A 35 0.54 -20.49 10.27
C VAL A 35 0.84 -19.57 11.43
N GLU A 36 2.02 -18.94 11.42
CA GLU A 36 2.33 -17.85 12.34
C GLU A 36 1.16 -16.88 12.22
N LYS A 37 0.30 -16.86 13.23
CA LYS A 37 -0.71 -15.81 13.35
C LYS A 37 0.08 -14.52 13.42
N THR A 38 0.02 -13.73 12.36
CA THR A 38 0.47 -12.35 12.40
C THR A 38 -0.17 -11.68 13.60
N PRO A 39 0.60 -10.92 14.41
CA PRO A 39 0.06 -10.20 15.53
C PRO A 39 -1.18 -9.40 15.10
N ASP A 40 -2.25 -9.45 15.91
CA ASP A 40 -3.48 -8.69 15.64
C ASP A 40 -3.22 -7.18 15.52
N SER A 41 -2.08 -6.73 16.08
CA SER A 41 -1.54 -5.38 15.91
C SER A 41 -0.02 -5.34 15.91
N TYR A 42 0.57 -4.43 15.14
CA TYR A 42 2.01 -4.14 15.15
C TYR A 42 2.30 -2.69 14.75
N ILE A 43 3.52 -2.22 15.02
CA ILE A 43 3.93 -0.83 14.77
C ILE A 43 5.11 -0.82 13.78
N ILE A 44 5.07 0.09 12.81
CA ILE A 44 6.16 0.38 11.87
C ILE A 44 6.68 1.79 12.18
N ASN A 45 7.67 1.89 13.07
CA ASN A 45 8.20 3.17 13.57
C ASN A 45 9.70 3.37 13.35
N SER A 46 10.36 2.43 12.68
CA SER A 46 11.78 2.47 12.40
C SER A 46 12.14 1.52 11.26
N VAL A 47 13.30 1.76 10.64
CA VAL A 47 13.88 0.88 9.63
C VAL A 47 14.80 -0.12 10.31
N ASP A 48 14.40 -1.38 10.30
CA ASP A 48 15.27 -2.50 10.63
C ASP A 48 16.28 -2.71 9.50
N GLN A 49 17.52 -2.31 9.74
CA GLN A 49 18.60 -2.29 8.75
C GLN A 49 18.97 -3.69 8.25
N ASN A 50 18.69 -4.75 9.02
CA ASN A 50 19.00 -6.13 8.62
C ASN A 50 18.02 -6.64 7.54
N ALA A 51 16.85 -6.01 7.41
CA ALA A 51 15.86 -6.34 6.40
C ALA A 51 16.03 -5.56 5.09
N VAL A 52 16.97 -4.62 5.02
CA VAL A 52 17.25 -3.85 3.80
C VAL A 52 18.02 -4.71 2.80
N GLY A 53 17.42 -4.93 1.64
CA GLY A 53 18.01 -5.70 0.56
C GLY A 53 19.09 -4.94 -0.20
N LYS A 54 19.48 -5.46 -1.37
CA LYS A 54 20.41 -4.78 -2.28
C LYS A 54 19.72 -3.62 -3.00
N LYS A 55 20.49 -2.60 -3.37
CA LYS A 55 19.99 -1.47 -4.16
C LYS A 55 19.38 -1.97 -5.47
N ILE A 56 18.20 -1.46 -5.81
CA ILE A 56 17.55 -1.71 -7.09
C ILE A 56 18.22 -0.82 -8.13
N GLU A 57 18.74 -1.43 -9.20
CA GLU A 57 19.37 -0.73 -10.33
C GLU A 57 18.51 -0.79 -11.61
N ASP A 58 17.44 -1.58 -11.61
CA ASP A 58 16.55 -1.70 -12.76
C ASP A 58 15.75 -0.42 -13.01
N LYS A 59 15.93 0.17 -14.20
CA LYS A 59 15.39 1.50 -14.53
C LYS A 59 13.86 1.53 -14.59
N GLU A 60 13.23 0.50 -15.14
CA GLU A 60 11.77 0.46 -15.26
C GLU A 60 11.12 0.25 -13.89
N THR A 61 11.71 -0.59 -13.04
CA THR A 61 11.29 -0.76 -11.65
C THR A 61 11.43 0.55 -10.87
N ILE A 62 12.57 1.24 -10.97
CA ILE A 62 12.78 2.53 -10.31
C ILE A 62 11.74 3.56 -10.80
N LYS A 63 11.49 3.64 -12.11
CA LYS A 63 10.49 4.54 -12.69
C LYS A 63 9.09 4.26 -12.16
N SER A 64 8.71 2.97 -12.06
CA SER A 64 7.45 2.55 -11.46
C SER A 64 7.35 2.94 -9.99
N LEU A 65 8.39 2.65 -9.19
CA LEU A 65 8.43 2.99 -7.77
C LEU A 65 8.37 4.49 -7.52
N LYS A 66 9.04 5.31 -8.34
CA LYS A 66 8.92 6.78 -8.29
C LYS A 66 7.48 7.25 -8.50
N LYS A 67 6.78 6.68 -9.49
CA LYS A 67 5.38 6.99 -9.75
C LYS A 67 4.48 6.59 -8.57
N ILE A 68 4.68 5.39 -8.02
CA ILE A 68 3.93 4.88 -6.86
C ILE A 68 4.17 5.77 -5.63
N LEU A 69 5.43 6.13 -5.37
CA LEU A 69 5.82 7.00 -4.26
C LEU A 69 5.18 8.39 -4.39
N LYS A 70 5.27 9.02 -5.57
CA LYS A 70 4.61 10.31 -5.85
C LYS A 70 3.12 10.24 -5.61
N ASN A 71 2.45 9.19 -6.10
CA ASN A 71 1.01 9.01 -5.92
C ASN A 71 0.65 8.83 -4.44
N SER A 72 1.46 8.09 -3.67
CA SER A 72 1.24 7.90 -2.23
C SER A 72 1.33 9.24 -1.50
N PHE A 73 2.35 10.05 -1.80
CA PHE A 73 2.48 11.39 -1.25
C PHE A 73 1.29 12.31 -1.56
N GLN A 74 0.84 12.39 -2.82
CA GLN A 74 -0.28 13.26 -3.20
C GLN A 74 -1.63 12.82 -2.60
N ARG A 75 -1.78 11.53 -2.30
CA ARG A 75 -3.03 11.00 -1.74
C ARG A 75 -3.10 11.15 -0.23
N GLU A 76 -1.99 10.88 0.46
CA GLU A 76 -1.98 10.64 1.91
C GLU A 76 -2.11 11.89 2.75
N VAL A 77 -1.40 12.94 2.34
CA VAL A 77 -1.21 14.14 3.14
C VAL A 77 -1.55 15.35 2.29
N GLU A 78 -1.97 16.41 2.95
CA GLU A 78 -2.41 17.63 2.28
C GLU A 78 -1.23 18.43 1.73
N ARG A 79 -0.05 18.26 2.34
CA ARG A 79 1.24 18.66 1.78
C ARG A 79 2.35 17.71 2.25
N PRO A 80 2.98 16.95 1.36
CA PRO A 80 4.19 16.21 1.67
C PRO A 80 5.31 17.16 2.10
N TYR A 81 6.10 16.83 3.11
CA TYR A 81 7.32 17.60 3.43
C TYR A 81 8.35 17.46 2.29
N MET A 82 8.48 16.25 1.75
CA MET A 82 9.39 15.92 0.66
C MET A 82 8.77 16.06 -0.74
N TRP A 83 7.91 17.05 -0.92
CA TRP A 83 7.25 17.31 -2.22
C TRP A 83 8.27 17.67 -3.32
N ASP A 84 9.38 18.30 -2.92
CA ASP A 84 10.46 18.82 -3.76
C ASP A 84 11.33 17.73 -4.39
N ILE A 85 11.26 16.49 -3.88
CA ILE A 85 11.85 15.29 -4.51
C ILE A 85 11.40 15.20 -5.97
N PHE A 86 10.15 15.53 -6.27
CA PHE A 86 9.57 15.35 -7.60
C PHE A 86 9.58 16.61 -8.45
N VAL A 87 10.33 17.64 -8.03
CA VAL A 87 10.52 18.88 -8.77
C VAL A 87 11.94 18.92 -9.34
N GLY A 88 12.05 19.35 -10.60
CA GLY A 88 13.33 19.35 -11.32
C GLY A 88 13.89 17.94 -11.47
N SER A 89 15.16 17.76 -11.08
CA SER A 89 15.90 16.49 -11.18
C SER A 89 16.20 15.85 -9.82
N ASN A 90 15.57 16.29 -8.74
CA ASN A 90 15.83 15.79 -7.39
C ASN A 90 15.47 14.30 -7.24
N ASP A 91 14.51 13.82 -8.02
CA ASP A 91 14.06 12.44 -8.03
C ASP A 91 15.18 11.47 -8.46
N THR A 92 16.21 11.97 -9.16
CA THR A 92 17.40 11.20 -9.54
C THR A 92 18.23 10.75 -8.34
N LEU A 93 18.08 11.41 -7.19
CA LEU A 93 18.76 11.06 -5.94
C LEU A 93 18.08 9.91 -5.18
N LEU A 94 16.85 9.56 -5.55
CA LEU A 94 16.09 8.48 -4.91
C LEU A 94 16.78 7.14 -5.09
N GLN A 95 17.01 6.45 -3.98
CA GLN A 95 17.53 5.09 -3.94
C GLN A 95 16.46 4.17 -3.38
N PHE A 96 16.20 3.05 -4.07
CA PHE A 96 15.23 2.05 -3.66
C PHE A 96 15.90 0.72 -3.34
N TYR A 97 15.36 0.04 -2.35
CA TYR A 97 15.83 -1.26 -1.87
C TYR A 97 14.61 -2.12 -1.57
N PRO A 98 14.58 -3.42 -1.97
CA PRO A 98 13.58 -4.34 -1.46
C PRO A 98 13.71 -4.40 0.06
N TYR A 99 12.58 -4.55 0.73
CA TYR A 99 12.52 -4.64 2.18
C TYR A 99 11.68 -5.86 2.59
N LYS A 100 11.43 -6.05 3.89
CA LYS A 100 10.62 -7.19 4.37
C LYS A 100 9.14 -7.04 4.01
N ASN A 101 8.47 -8.15 3.71
CA ASN A 101 7.04 -8.10 3.40
C ASN A 101 6.22 -7.83 4.66
N PHE A 102 5.07 -7.18 4.47
CA PHE A 102 4.09 -6.93 5.52
C PHE A 102 2.79 -7.64 5.17
N MET A 103 2.00 -7.96 6.20
CA MET A 103 0.67 -8.54 6.08
C MET A 103 -0.32 -7.63 6.82
N ILE A 104 -1.35 -7.16 6.13
CA ILE A 104 -2.43 -6.37 6.74
C ILE A 104 -3.74 -7.01 6.32
N ASN A 105 -4.58 -7.39 7.29
CA ASN A 105 -5.85 -8.07 7.02
C ASN A 105 -5.73 -9.28 6.06
N ASN A 106 -4.73 -10.15 6.30
CA ASN A 106 -4.40 -11.30 5.44
C ASN A 106 -4.00 -10.96 3.99
N VAL A 107 -3.79 -9.69 3.66
CA VAL A 107 -3.28 -9.26 2.35
C VAL A 107 -1.76 -9.04 2.43
N PRO A 108 -0.97 -9.68 1.55
CA PRO A 108 0.46 -9.45 1.48
C PRO A 108 0.78 -8.14 0.77
N PHE A 109 1.70 -7.38 1.35
CA PHE A 109 2.30 -6.19 0.75
C PHE A 109 3.80 -6.41 0.61
N LYS A 110 4.31 -6.22 -0.60
CA LYS A 110 5.74 -5.98 -0.75
C LYS A 110 6.06 -4.63 -0.16
N SER A 111 7.30 -4.45 0.27
CA SER A 111 7.74 -3.16 0.75
C SER A 111 9.11 -2.79 0.21
N TYR A 112 9.32 -1.48 0.16
CA TYR A 112 10.52 -0.87 -0.35
C TYR A 112 11.02 0.15 0.66
N TYR A 113 12.30 0.00 1.03
CA TYR A 113 13.02 1.04 1.72
C TYR A 113 13.51 2.04 0.69
N THR A 114 13.18 3.31 0.88
CA THR A 114 13.61 4.40 0.01
C THR A 114 14.41 5.39 0.82
N LYS A 115 15.50 5.92 0.25
CA LYS A 115 16.27 6.98 0.90
C LYS A 115 16.81 8.02 -0.08
N ILE A 116 17.10 9.20 0.45
CA ILE A 116 17.95 10.22 -0.16
C ILE A 116 18.98 10.65 0.89
N ASN A 117 20.24 10.74 0.47
CA ASN A 117 21.29 11.37 1.26
C ASN A 117 21.57 12.74 0.64
N TYR A 118 21.18 13.81 1.32
CA TYR A 118 21.56 15.17 0.97
C TYR A 118 22.92 15.50 1.60
N GLU A 119 23.49 16.65 1.23
CA GLU A 119 24.73 17.15 1.84
C GLU A 119 24.55 17.37 3.34
N ASP A 120 23.47 18.06 3.73
CA ASP A 120 23.18 18.48 5.11
C ASP A 120 21.96 17.78 5.73
N GLY A 121 21.51 16.67 5.15
CA GLY A 121 20.31 16.00 5.61
C GLY A 121 20.11 14.60 5.08
N ASN A 122 19.15 13.90 5.66
CA ASN A 122 18.72 12.60 5.17
C ASN A 122 17.21 12.48 5.13
N TYR A 123 16.77 11.69 4.17
CA TYR A 123 15.40 11.28 4.04
C TYR A 123 15.35 9.77 3.93
N GLN A 124 14.42 9.14 4.63
CA GLN A 124 14.14 7.73 4.49
C GLN A 124 12.65 7.43 4.68
N CYS A 125 12.15 6.42 3.98
CA CYS A 125 10.78 5.94 4.17
C CYS A 125 10.63 4.44 3.89
N ILE A 126 9.53 3.87 4.39
CA ILE A 126 9.05 2.52 4.03
C ILE A 126 7.75 2.70 3.24
N LEU A 127 7.78 2.24 1.98
CA LEU A 127 6.65 2.22 1.06
C LEU A 127 6.10 0.79 0.97
N LEU A 128 4.84 0.59 1.30
CA LEU A 128 4.11 -0.66 1.04
C LEU A 128 3.45 -0.62 -0.33
N VAL A 129 3.46 -1.75 -1.04
CA VAL A 129 2.84 -1.92 -2.35
C VAL A 129 2.20 -3.30 -2.42
N ASN A 130 0.90 -3.33 -2.71
CA ASN A 130 0.22 -4.53 -3.12
C ASN A 130 0.36 -4.70 -4.65
N GLU A 131 1.39 -5.43 -5.05
CA GLU A 131 1.66 -5.70 -6.47
C GLU A 131 0.65 -6.64 -7.12
N THR A 132 -0.15 -7.38 -6.34
CA THR A 132 -1.19 -8.25 -6.90
C THR A 132 -2.46 -7.47 -7.24
N SER A 133 -2.58 -6.23 -6.77
CA SER A 133 -3.70 -5.35 -7.08
C SER A 133 -3.33 -4.37 -8.19
N THR A 134 -4.14 -4.36 -9.24
CA THR A 134 -4.13 -3.31 -10.26
C THR A 134 -5.01 -2.12 -9.88
N GLU A 135 -5.70 -2.21 -8.74
CA GLU A 135 -6.54 -1.15 -8.22
C GLU A 135 -5.68 0.03 -7.76
N PRO A 136 -6.19 1.27 -7.90
CA PRO A 136 -5.55 2.45 -7.35
C PRO A 136 -5.55 2.41 -5.82
N TYR A 137 -4.66 3.19 -5.21
CA TYR A 137 -4.42 3.24 -3.76
C TYR A 137 -3.94 1.90 -3.17
N ASN A 138 -3.35 1.04 -3.99
CA ASN A 138 -2.68 -0.21 -3.61
C ASN A 138 -1.32 0.00 -2.90
N SER A 139 -0.98 1.23 -2.53
CA SER A 139 0.31 1.57 -1.92
C SER A 139 0.14 2.59 -0.80
N MET A 140 1.05 2.55 0.17
CA MET A 140 1.05 3.49 1.28
C MET A 140 2.45 3.69 1.84
N ILE A 141 2.79 4.93 2.21
CA ILE A 141 3.99 5.19 3.00
C ILE A 141 3.65 5.05 4.48
N VAL A 142 4.27 4.08 5.15
CA VAL A 142 3.96 3.68 6.53
C VAL A 142 5.00 4.13 7.55
N PHE A 143 6.15 4.61 7.08
CA PHE A 143 7.18 5.21 7.89
C PHE A 143 7.92 6.26 7.06
N GLU A 144 8.27 7.37 7.68
CA GLU A 144 9.06 8.45 7.07
C GLU A 144 9.87 9.14 8.16
N ASP A 145 11.14 9.45 7.87
CA ASP A 145 12.03 10.19 8.75
C ASP A 145 12.86 11.14 7.87
N LEU A 146 12.60 12.43 8.03
CA LEU A 146 13.32 13.53 7.41
C LEU A 146 14.10 14.26 8.50
N LYS A 147 15.42 14.32 8.33
CA LYS A 147 16.32 15.14 9.14
C LYS A 147 17.02 16.13 8.24
N SER A 148 16.64 17.40 8.35
CA SER A 148 17.21 18.53 7.63
C SER A 148 17.03 19.81 8.47
N GLU A 149 16.96 20.97 7.81
CA GLU A 149 16.50 22.22 8.45
C GLU A 149 15.08 22.07 9.04
N GLU A 150 14.21 21.30 8.39
CA GLU A 150 12.88 20.95 8.87
C GLU A 150 12.83 19.46 9.21
N ASN A 151 12.70 19.14 10.50
CA ASN A 151 12.54 17.75 10.94
C ASN A 151 11.09 17.32 10.82
N TYR A 152 10.87 16.15 10.22
CA TYR A 152 9.55 15.55 10.11
C TYR A 152 9.65 14.03 10.22
N GLN A 153 8.67 13.43 10.91
CA GLN A 153 8.59 11.99 11.02
C GLN A 153 7.13 11.54 10.97
N ARG A 154 6.89 10.36 10.38
CA ARG A 154 5.64 9.62 10.59
C ARG A 154 5.89 8.13 10.77
N TYR A 155 4.96 7.49 11.45
CA TYR A 155 4.96 6.05 11.68
C TYR A 155 3.54 5.50 11.62
N ALA A 156 3.41 4.20 11.41
CA ALA A 156 2.13 3.52 11.30
C ALA A 156 1.90 2.54 12.45
N GLU A 157 0.68 2.51 12.94
CA GLU A 157 0.15 1.48 13.84
C GLU A 157 -0.91 0.68 13.08
N VAL A 158 -0.69 -0.62 12.93
CA VAL A 158 -1.59 -1.53 12.24
C VAL A 158 -2.38 -2.32 13.27
N LYS A 159 -3.70 -2.40 13.11
CA LYS A 159 -4.59 -3.22 13.93
C LYS A 159 -5.71 -3.81 13.08
N GLY A 160 -5.68 -5.12 12.85
CA GLY A 160 -6.61 -5.80 11.94
C GLY A 160 -6.54 -5.24 10.51
N ASP A 161 -7.62 -4.59 10.07
CA ASP A 161 -7.73 -3.92 8.77
C ASP A 161 -7.51 -2.40 8.84
N LYS A 162 -7.18 -1.86 10.00
CA LYS A 162 -6.92 -0.42 10.19
C LYS A 162 -5.44 -0.12 10.21
N VAL A 163 -5.09 1.01 9.59
CA VAL A 163 -3.76 1.61 9.67
C VAL A 163 -3.93 3.03 10.18
N GLN A 164 -3.42 3.32 11.37
CA GLN A 164 -3.33 4.66 11.90
C GLN A 164 -1.93 5.20 11.59
N VAL A 165 -1.85 6.35 10.92
CA VAL A 165 -0.59 7.05 10.67
C VAL A 165 -0.49 8.21 11.64
N VAL A 166 0.56 8.20 12.45
CA VAL A 166 0.88 9.27 13.39
C VAL A 166 1.93 10.16 12.78
N LEU A 167 1.60 11.44 12.63
CA LEU A 167 2.49 12.47 12.10
C LEU A 167 3.12 13.23 13.26
N LYS A 168 4.45 13.32 13.29
CA LYS A 168 5.21 14.12 14.27
C LYS A 168 5.70 15.40 13.61
N GLY A 169 5.22 16.52 14.12
CA GLY A 169 5.50 17.88 13.64
C GLY A 169 4.50 18.85 14.25
N GLN A 170 4.64 20.14 13.93
CA GLN A 170 3.74 21.17 14.43
C GLN A 170 2.38 21.08 13.71
N ASP A 171 1.29 21.06 14.49
CA ASP A 171 -0.11 21.08 14.00
C ASP A 171 -0.52 19.96 13.03
N LEU A 172 0.21 18.83 13.02
CA LEU A 172 -0.10 17.69 12.17
C LEU A 172 -1.20 16.81 12.79
N LYS A 173 -2.09 16.30 11.94
CA LYS A 173 -3.21 15.45 12.36
C LYS A 173 -2.91 14.00 12.02
N ASN A 174 -3.25 13.10 12.94
CA ASN A 174 -3.20 11.67 12.66
C ASN A 174 -4.18 11.34 11.53
N LEU A 175 -3.75 10.41 10.67
CA LEU A 175 -4.56 9.90 9.58
C LEU A 175 -4.98 8.47 9.91
N GLN A 176 -6.12 8.06 9.37
CA GLN A 176 -6.62 6.71 9.52
C GLN A 176 -7.03 6.16 8.18
N PHE A 177 -6.70 4.88 7.95
CA PHE A 177 -7.01 4.17 6.74
C PHE A 177 -7.60 2.80 7.05
N GLN A 178 -8.46 2.32 6.15
CA GLN A 178 -8.93 0.94 6.12
C GLN A 178 -8.31 0.22 4.93
N VAL A 179 -7.80 -0.99 5.16
CA VAL A 179 -7.29 -1.89 4.14
C VAL A 179 -8.39 -2.85 3.70
N LYS A 180 -8.84 -2.70 2.46
CA LYS A 180 -9.86 -3.56 1.86
C LYS A 180 -9.39 -4.01 0.49
N ASP A 181 -9.39 -5.33 0.26
CA ASP A 181 -8.94 -5.95 -1.00
C ASP A 181 -7.55 -5.47 -1.45
N GLY A 182 -6.70 -5.13 -0.46
CA GLY A 182 -5.35 -4.65 -0.65
C GLY A 182 -5.22 -3.20 -1.14
N THR A 183 -6.27 -2.41 -0.94
CA THR A 183 -6.34 -0.97 -1.17
C THR A 183 -6.42 -0.23 0.15
N PHE A 184 -5.70 0.89 0.26
CA PHE A 184 -5.75 1.77 1.43
C PHE A 184 -6.77 2.90 1.20
N LEU A 185 -7.87 2.89 1.96
CA LEU A 185 -8.97 3.85 1.86
C LEU A 185 -8.97 4.78 3.07
N ASP A 186 -9.14 6.09 2.86
CA ASP A 186 -9.30 7.05 3.96
C ASP A 186 -10.47 6.64 4.87
N TYR A 187 -10.23 6.62 6.19
CA TYR A 187 -11.21 6.23 7.19
C TYR A 187 -11.63 7.43 8.06
N PHE A 188 -12.94 7.56 8.27
CA PHE A 188 -13.55 8.65 9.01
C PHE A 188 -14.61 8.14 10.00
N ASP A 189 -14.54 8.61 11.24
CA ASP A 189 -15.53 8.29 12.27
C ASP A 189 -16.84 9.08 12.14
N THR A 190 -16.88 10.08 11.26
CA THR A 190 -18.04 10.96 11.09
C THR A 190 -18.71 10.78 9.72
N PRO A 191 -20.06 10.81 9.66
CA PRO A 191 -20.81 10.67 8.40
C PRO A 191 -20.63 11.88 7.46
N THR A 192 -20.20 13.01 8.01
CA THR A 192 -19.93 14.24 7.27
C THR A 192 -18.60 14.81 7.73
N VAL A 193 -17.83 15.33 6.78
CA VAL A 193 -16.54 15.97 7.00
C VAL A 193 -16.62 17.38 6.43
N ASP A 194 -16.29 18.38 7.24
CA ASP A 194 -16.04 19.76 6.80
C ASP A 194 -14.89 20.30 7.66
N LYS A 195 -13.66 20.05 7.20
CA LYS A 195 -12.43 20.43 7.89
C LYS A 195 -11.69 21.46 7.04
N LYS A 196 -11.23 22.55 7.67
CA LYS A 196 -10.41 23.62 7.07
C LYS A 196 -9.26 23.98 8.00
N TRP A 197 -8.05 24.13 7.47
CA TRP A 197 -6.87 24.49 8.26
C TRP A 197 -5.72 24.99 7.37
N GLY A 198 -4.63 25.42 8.02
CA GLY A 198 -3.54 26.15 7.38
C GLY A 198 -3.94 27.59 7.08
N LYS A 199 -3.04 28.54 7.29
CA LYS A 199 -3.31 29.97 7.16
C LYS A 199 -2.73 30.50 5.84
N GLU A 200 -3.58 30.99 4.94
CA GLU A 200 -3.18 31.82 3.80
C GLU A 200 -3.66 33.26 4.03
N ALA A 201 -3.13 34.21 3.24
CA ALA A 201 -3.43 35.64 3.42
C ALA A 201 -4.93 35.99 3.25
N LYS A 202 -5.68 35.18 2.48
CA LYS A 202 -7.08 35.44 2.14
C LYS A 202 -8.02 34.25 2.37
N ASP A 203 -7.50 33.07 2.69
CA ASP A 203 -8.27 31.82 2.77
C ASP A 203 -7.56 30.76 3.64
N PHE A 204 -8.12 29.55 3.74
CA PHE A 204 -7.43 28.38 4.30
C PHE A 204 -6.49 27.73 3.27
N ALA A 205 -5.37 27.17 3.71
CA ALA A 205 -4.48 26.43 2.81
C ALA A 205 -5.07 25.07 2.40
N TYR A 206 -5.81 24.44 3.32
CA TYR A 206 -6.28 23.06 3.19
C TYR A 206 -7.76 22.91 3.55
N GLN A 207 -8.47 22.07 2.79
CA GLN A 207 -9.85 21.71 3.05
C GLN A 207 -10.15 20.27 2.65
N LEU A 208 -10.97 19.60 3.47
CA LEU A 208 -11.64 18.36 3.12
C LEU A 208 -13.11 18.51 3.45
N LYS A 209 -13.97 18.42 2.44
CA LYS A 209 -15.42 18.54 2.59
C LYS A 209 -16.16 17.48 1.80
N GLY A 210 -17.05 16.73 2.46
CA GLY A 210 -17.87 15.71 1.81
C GLY A 210 -18.59 14.80 2.80
N SER A 211 -19.23 13.76 2.28
CA SER A 211 -19.93 12.72 3.05
C SER A 211 -19.18 11.40 3.05
N THR A 212 -19.38 10.60 4.09
CA THR A 212 -18.83 9.26 4.17
C THR A 212 -19.97 8.24 4.15
N ASN A 213 -19.67 7.05 3.64
CA ASN A 213 -20.56 5.89 3.73
C ASN A 213 -19.71 4.71 4.20
N ASN A 214 -20.15 3.99 5.23
CA ASN A 214 -19.34 2.95 5.89
C ASN A 214 -17.91 3.43 6.20
N HIS A 215 -17.80 4.66 6.73
CA HIS A 215 -16.55 5.31 7.13
C HIS A 215 -15.56 5.68 6.01
N VAL A 216 -15.87 5.45 4.74
CA VAL A 216 -15.01 5.84 3.61
C VAL A 216 -15.65 6.96 2.81
N LYS A 217 -14.83 7.74 2.07
CA LYS A 217 -15.33 8.83 1.21
C LYS A 217 -16.39 8.32 0.22
N ASN A 218 -17.53 9.00 0.14
CA ASN A 218 -18.59 8.64 -0.80
C ASN A 218 -19.41 9.86 -1.22
N GLY A 219 -19.91 9.87 -2.46
CA GLY A 219 -20.61 11.01 -3.04
C GLY A 219 -19.65 12.15 -3.40
N TYR A 220 -20.16 13.37 -3.48
CA TYR A 220 -19.37 14.52 -3.90
C TYR A 220 -18.43 15.03 -2.80
N TRP A 221 -17.18 15.31 -3.16
CA TRP A 221 -16.13 15.81 -2.29
C TRP A 221 -15.43 17.02 -2.90
N ILE A 222 -14.95 17.90 -2.02
CA ILE A 222 -14.06 19.02 -2.33
C ILE A 222 -12.81 18.85 -1.47
N GLU A 223 -11.65 18.87 -2.12
CA GLU A 223 -10.33 18.77 -1.50
C GLU A 223 -9.46 19.96 -1.94
N LYS A 224 -9.03 20.80 -0.99
CA LYS A 224 -7.96 21.79 -1.23
C LYS A 224 -6.67 21.25 -0.64
N LYS A 225 -5.68 20.97 -1.48
CA LYS A 225 -4.40 20.36 -1.07
C LYS A 225 -3.26 20.71 -2.04
N TYR A 226 -2.03 20.47 -1.63
CA TYR A 226 -0.85 20.67 -2.46
C TYR A 226 -0.79 19.63 -3.57
N SER A 227 -0.68 20.08 -4.82
CA SER A 227 -0.39 19.23 -5.96
C SER A 227 1.08 19.37 -6.34
N ILE A 228 1.77 18.23 -6.43
CA ILE A 228 3.16 18.19 -6.89
C ILE A 228 3.22 18.55 -8.38
N ASP A 229 2.21 18.17 -9.17
CA ASP A 229 2.14 18.48 -10.61
C ASP A 229 2.01 19.98 -10.89
N TYR A 230 1.20 20.69 -10.09
CA TYR A 230 1.03 22.14 -10.22
C TYR A 230 2.02 22.96 -9.39
N ASN A 231 2.76 22.30 -8.50
CA ASN A 231 3.67 22.91 -7.53
C ASN A 231 3.01 24.01 -6.67
N LYS A 232 1.75 23.81 -6.30
CA LYS A 232 0.94 24.74 -5.47
C LYS A 232 -0.29 24.04 -4.90
N ASN A 233 -0.98 24.70 -3.97
CA ASN A 233 -2.29 24.26 -3.52
C ASN A 233 -3.32 24.42 -4.64
N ILE A 234 -4.11 23.38 -4.89
CA ILE A 234 -5.20 23.37 -5.87
C ILE A 234 -6.49 22.92 -5.22
N ILE A 235 -7.61 23.20 -5.86
CA ILE A 235 -8.91 22.62 -5.51
C ILE A 235 -9.17 21.45 -6.46
N GLU A 236 -9.45 20.28 -5.88
CA GLU A 236 -9.94 19.10 -6.56
C GLU A 236 -11.38 18.82 -6.10
N ASP A 237 -12.29 18.57 -7.03
CA ASP A 237 -13.65 18.19 -6.67
C ASP A 237 -14.25 17.17 -7.64
N GLY A 238 -15.10 16.30 -7.12
CA GLY A 238 -15.68 15.19 -7.88
C GLY A 238 -16.34 14.17 -6.96
N ASN A 239 -16.74 13.03 -7.53
CA ASN A 239 -17.41 11.98 -6.76
C ASN A 239 -16.46 10.88 -6.31
N TYR A 240 -16.71 10.35 -5.11
CA TYR A 240 -16.17 9.10 -4.61
C TYR A 240 -17.25 8.01 -4.61
N VAL A 241 -16.85 6.78 -4.92
CA VAL A 241 -17.65 5.57 -4.72
C VAL A 241 -16.81 4.60 -3.88
N ASN A 242 -17.29 4.27 -2.68
CA ASN A 242 -16.60 3.36 -1.75
C ASN A 242 -15.13 3.71 -1.48
N GLY A 243 -14.83 5.00 -1.31
CA GLY A 243 -13.48 5.51 -1.03
C GLY A 243 -12.60 5.71 -2.25
N LEU A 244 -13.06 5.39 -3.47
CA LEU A 244 -12.31 5.56 -4.72
C LEU A 244 -12.90 6.70 -5.57
N LYS A 245 -12.05 7.56 -6.16
CA LYS A 245 -12.49 8.59 -7.11
C LYS A 245 -13.27 7.95 -8.27
N ASP A 246 -14.41 8.50 -8.67
CA ASP A 246 -15.21 7.97 -9.76
C ASP A 246 -15.91 9.10 -10.52
N GLY A 247 -16.09 8.94 -11.83
CA GLY A 247 -16.64 9.97 -12.70
C GLY A 247 -15.66 11.13 -12.92
N GLU A 248 -16.19 12.31 -13.23
CA GLU A 248 -15.38 13.49 -13.52
C GLU A 248 -14.84 14.12 -12.23
N TRP A 249 -13.56 14.49 -12.30
CA TRP A 249 -12.85 15.22 -11.26
C TRP A 249 -12.20 16.46 -11.85
N ASN A 250 -12.54 17.62 -11.30
CA ASN A 250 -12.01 18.92 -11.70
C ASN A 250 -10.75 19.24 -10.92
N TYR A 251 -9.77 19.86 -11.56
CA TYR A 251 -8.52 20.30 -10.97
C TYR A 251 -8.33 21.79 -11.28
N SER A 252 -8.33 22.61 -10.23
CA SER A 252 -8.39 24.07 -10.32
C SER A 252 -7.25 24.71 -9.51
N PRO A 253 -6.12 25.08 -10.16
CA PRO A 253 -4.98 25.67 -9.46
C PRO A 253 -5.21 27.12 -8.99
N GLU A 254 -5.92 27.93 -9.78
CA GLU A 254 -6.10 29.38 -9.50
C GLU A 254 -7.47 29.90 -9.96
N GLY A 255 -8.55 29.16 -9.67
CA GLY A 255 -9.92 29.59 -10.00
C GLY A 255 -10.62 28.65 -10.98
N PRO A 256 -10.59 28.93 -12.31
CA PRO A 256 -11.26 28.07 -13.29
C PRO A 256 -10.62 26.68 -13.34
N VAL A 257 -11.40 25.72 -13.84
CA VAL A 257 -10.94 24.34 -14.05
C VAL A 257 -9.89 24.32 -15.15
N ASP A 258 -8.69 23.83 -14.83
CA ASP A 258 -7.56 23.70 -15.76
C ASP A 258 -7.50 22.30 -16.38
N LYS A 259 -7.87 21.29 -15.61
CA LYS A 259 -7.84 19.89 -16.02
C LYS A 259 -9.04 19.14 -15.47
N ILE A 260 -9.60 18.25 -16.28
CA ILE A 260 -10.64 17.30 -15.88
C ILE A 260 -10.10 15.90 -16.08
N GLU A 261 -10.10 15.08 -15.03
CA GLU A 261 -9.77 13.67 -15.12
C GLU A 261 -11.04 12.84 -14.90
N VAL A 262 -11.30 11.89 -15.80
CA VAL A 262 -12.39 10.92 -15.63
C VAL A 262 -11.84 9.68 -14.98
N TYR A 263 -12.42 9.32 -13.85
CA TYR A 263 -12.08 8.17 -13.05
C TYR A 263 -13.09 7.04 -13.20
N LYS A 264 -12.59 5.81 -13.15
CA LYS A 264 -13.38 4.61 -12.92
C LYS A 264 -12.74 3.84 -11.77
N LEU A 265 -13.40 3.82 -10.61
CA LEU A 265 -12.90 3.18 -9.39
C LEU A 265 -11.44 3.58 -9.07
N GLY A 266 -11.15 4.88 -9.12
CA GLY A 266 -9.88 5.54 -8.78
C GLY A 266 -8.82 5.49 -9.90
N LYS A 267 -9.07 4.78 -11.01
CA LYS A 267 -8.19 4.75 -12.17
C LYS A 267 -8.59 5.83 -13.16
N VAL A 268 -7.64 6.68 -13.56
CA VAL A 268 -7.84 7.64 -14.65
C VAL A 268 -8.05 6.89 -15.95
N VAL A 269 -9.19 7.11 -16.60
CA VAL A 269 -9.54 6.54 -17.91
C VAL A 269 -9.52 7.58 -19.03
N LYS A 270 -9.65 8.87 -18.70
CA LYS A 270 -9.59 9.97 -19.67
C LYS A 270 -9.14 11.26 -19.00
N VAL A 271 -8.52 12.15 -19.77
CA VAL A 271 -8.10 13.48 -19.34
C VAL A 271 -8.56 14.50 -20.38
N TYR A 272 -9.07 15.64 -19.93
CA TYR A 272 -9.46 16.78 -20.73
C TYR A 272 -8.82 18.06 -20.20
N TYR A 273 -8.68 19.03 -21.10
CA TYR A 273 -8.27 20.40 -20.81
C TYR A 273 -9.38 21.31 -21.36
N PRO A 274 -10.17 21.97 -20.51
CA PRO A 274 -11.29 22.83 -20.90
C PRO A 274 -10.89 24.01 -21.81
#